data_AF-A0A955N1B2-F1
#
_entry.id   AF-A0A955N1B2-F1
#
_cell.length_a   1.000
_cell.length_b   1.000
_cell.length_c   1.000
_cell.angle_alpha   90.00
_cell.angle_beta   90.00
_cell.angle_gamma   90.00
#
_symmetry.space_group_name_H-M   'P 1'
#
loop_
_entity.id
_entity.type
_entity.pdbx_description
1 polymer ?
#
loop_
_entity_poly.entity_id
_entity_poly.type
_entity_poly.pdbx_seq_one_letter_code
_entity_poly.pdbx_strand_id
1 'polypeptide(L)'
;MTTETQVIDEGGHDHEHAHSPHLQHHFDTLDQQFNAGKLGMWLFLATEILLFGGLFVAYAIYRNLHPEIFEYGHHFLDPKLGGINTAVLILSSFTMAAAVRFAQEGKQGMLKLCLVLTLCGACGFLGIKYIEYSHKMVHGIFPGKYYNPDEHILEEELLGAHGHGTVAEHGHDHASSSGEETHGEGAHEESTQS
;
A
#
# COMPACT_ATOMS: atom_id res chain seq x y z
N MET A 1 56.74 5.17 -79.26
CA MET A 1 56.28 5.88 -78.06
C MET A 1 55.14 5.05 -77.50
N THR A 2 55.44 4.28 -76.46
CA THR A 2 54.58 3.27 -75.82
C THR A 2 53.73 3.94 -74.76
N THR A 3 52.40 3.82 -74.83
CA THR A 3 51.51 4.30 -73.78
C THR A 3 51.27 3.15 -72.80
N GLU A 4 51.82 3.27 -71.60
CA GLU A 4 51.65 2.32 -70.50
C GLU A 4 50.21 2.31 -69.97
N THR A 5 49.71 1.10 -69.73
CA THR A 5 48.48 0.79 -69.02
C THR A 5 48.56 1.28 -67.59
N GLN A 6 47.79 2.29 -67.24
CA GLN A 6 47.59 2.72 -65.86
C GLN A 6 46.66 1.71 -65.17
N VAL A 7 47.27 0.85 -64.34
CA VAL A 7 46.57 -0.07 -63.44
C VAL A 7 45.86 0.75 -62.36
N ILE A 8 44.55 0.61 -62.27
CA ILE A 8 43.73 1.09 -61.17
C ILE A 8 44.05 0.26 -59.92
N ASP A 9 44.69 0.90 -58.95
CA ASP A 9 44.96 0.38 -57.62
C ASP A 9 43.66 0.39 -56.81
N GLU A 10 43.05 -0.78 -56.62
CA GLU A 10 41.95 -0.94 -55.67
C GLU A 10 42.52 -0.95 -54.25
N GLY A 11 42.73 0.25 -53.71
CA GLY A 11 42.97 0.46 -52.29
C GLY A 11 41.74 0.05 -51.49
N GLY A 12 41.72 -1.21 -51.04
CA GLY A 12 40.79 -1.70 -50.03
C GLY A 12 40.86 -0.80 -48.80
N HIS A 13 39.79 -0.03 -48.59
CA HIS A 13 39.58 0.71 -47.36
C HIS A 13 39.23 -0.29 -46.26
N ASP A 14 40.25 -0.79 -45.60
CA ASP A 14 40.13 -1.56 -44.36
C ASP A 14 39.57 -0.61 -43.30
N HIS A 15 38.24 -0.59 -43.16
CA HIS A 15 37.56 0.07 -42.06
C HIS A 15 37.93 -0.67 -40.77
N GLU A 16 38.97 -0.19 -40.11
CA GLU A 16 39.39 -0.60 -38.78
C GLU A 16 38.26 -0.24 -37.81
N HIS A 17 37.30 -1.15 -37.64
CA HIS A 17 36.21 -1.03 -36.68
C HIS A 17 36.84 -1.07 -35.27
N ALA A 18 37.09 0.11 -34.71
CA ALA A 18 37.46 0.28 -33.32
C ALA A 18 36.33 -0.29 -32.42
N HIS A 19 36.44 -1.56 -32.08
CA HIS A 19 35.50 -2.22 -31.17
C HIS A 19 35.59 -1.53 -29.81
N SER A 20 34.57 -0.74 -29.49
CA SER A 20 34.43 -0.12 -28.18
C SER A 20 34.25 -1.24 -27.14
N PRO A 21 35.06 -1.32 -26.07
CA PRO A 21 34.98 -2.41 -25.07
C PRO A 21 33.61 -2.56 -24.40
N HIS A 22 32.78 -1.52 -24.48
CA HIS A 22 31.44 -1.45 -23.89
C HIS A 22 30.31 -1.85 -24.84
N LEU A 23 30.59 -2.05 -26.13
CA LEU A 23 29.62 -2.50 -27.12
C LEU A 23 29.46 -4.02 -27.00
N GLN A 24 28.25 -4.46 -26.69
CA GLN A 24 27.92 -5.88 -26.63
C GLN A 24 27.88 -6.45 -28.05
N HIS A 25 28.44 -7.64 -28.25
CA HIS A 25 28.62 -8.26 -29.57
C HIS A 25 27.33 -8.55 -30.36
N HIS A 26 26.16 -8.50 -29.72
CA HIS A 26 24.85 -8.64 -30.36
C HIS A 26 24.26 -7.31 -30.86
N PHE A 27 24.97 -6.19 -30.70
CA PHE A 27 24.55 -4.89 -31.20
C PHE A 27 25.56 -4.38 -32.22
N ASP A 28 25.04 -3.76 -33.27
CA ASP A 28 25.84 -3.18 -34.34
C ASP A 28 26.38 -1.80 -33.93
N THR A 29 25.67 -1.09 -33.05
CA THR A 29 26.04 0.26 -32.58
C THR A 29 25.69 0.51 -31.11
N LEU A 30 26.37 1.47 -30.47
CA LEU A 30 26.07 1.89 -29.09
C LEU A 30 24.67 2.51 -28.96
N ASP A 31 24.23 3.24 -29.98
CA ASP A 31 22.89 3.84 -30.00
C ASP A 31 21.80 2.77 -30.04
N GLN A 32 21.99 1.70 -30.81
CA GLN A 32 21.08 0.56 -30.84
C GLN A 32 21.02 -0.14 -29.48
N GLN A 33 22.17 -0.37 -28.82
CA GLN A 33 22.23 -0.94 -27.47
C GLN A 33 21.48 -0.08 -26.45
N PHE A 34 21.68 1.23 -26.47
CA PHE A 34 20.98 2.16 -25.57
C PHE A 34 19.47 2.18 -25.81
N ASN A 35 19.05 2.26 -27.08
CA ASN A 35 17.64 2.28 -27.45
C ASN A 35 16.93 0.97 -27.09
N ALA A 36 17.58 -0.18 -27.28
CA ALA A 36 17.07 -1.47 -26.85
C ALA A 36 16.90 -1.55 -25.33
N GLY A 37 17.89 -1.08 -24.56
CA GLY A 37 17.79 -1.01 -23.10
C GLY A 37 16.66 -0.10 -22.62
N LYS A 38 16.48 1.06 -23.25
CA LYS A 38 15.37 1.98 -22.96
C LYS A 38 14.02 1.33 -23.25
N LEU A 39 13.86 0.68 -24.42
CA LEU A 39 12.64 -0.03 -24.77
C LEU A 39 12.34 -1.16 -23.77
N GLY A 40 13.36 -1.92 -23.36
CA GLY A 40 13.24 -2.96 -22.33
C GLY A 40 12.71 -2.41 -21.00
N MET A 41 13.23 -1.26 -20.55
CA MET A 41 12.74 -0.61 -19.33
C MET A 41 11.27 -0.17 -19.46
N TRP A 42 10.86 0.38 -20.61
CA TRP A 42 9.46 0.76 -20.85
C TRP A 42 8.52 -0.45 -20.83
N LEU A 43 8.89 -1.56 -21.45
CA LEU A 43 8.11 -2.79 -21.44
C LEU A 43 7.99 -3.37 -20.03
N PHE A 44 9.08 -3.39 -19.26
CA PHE A 44 9.06 -3.82 -17.87
C PHE A 44 8.12 -2.95 -17.00
N LEU A 45 8.16 -1.62 -17.15
CA LEU A 45 7.23 -0.74 -16.45
C LEU A 45 5.77 -0.98 -16.87
N ALA A 46 5.51 -1.23 -18.15
CA ALA A 46 4.17 -1.54 -18.64
C ALA A 46 3.63 -2.84 -18.02
N THR A 47 4.47 -3.88 -17.87
CA THR A 47 4.04 -5.14 -17.24
C THR A 47 3.72 -4.97 -15.75
N GLU A 48 4.48 -4.15 -15.02
CA GLU A 48 4.17 -3.84 -13.61
C GLU A 48 2.85 -3.08 -13.48
N ILE A 49 2.58 -2.12 -14.38
CA ILE A 49 1.29 -1.41 -14.42
C ILE A 49 0.13 -2.38 -14.67
N LEU A 50 0.30 -3.37 -15.55
CA LEU A 50 -0.71 -4.40 -15.81
C LEU A 50 -0.91 -5.32 -14.59
N LEU A 51 0.16 -5.69 -13.89
CA LEU A 51 0.11 -6.50 -12.67
C LEU A 51 -0.72 -5.77 -11.59
N PHE A 52 -0.38 -4.52 -11.28
CA PHE A 52 -1.13 -3.74 -10.28
C PHE A 52 -2.53 -3.38 -10.76
N GLY A 53 -2.73 -3.15 -12.06
CA GLY A 53 -4.04 -2.95 -12.66
C GLY A 53 -4.97 -4.14 -12.43
N GLY A 54 -4.48 -5.36 -12.63
CA GLY A 54 -5.21 -6.59 -12.30
C GLY A 54 -5.57 -6.68 -10.81
N LEU A 55 -4.62 -6.33 -9.92
CA LEU A 55 -4.87 -6.29 -8.47
C LEU A 55 -5.94 -5.28 -8.09
N PHE A 56 -5.96 -4.09 -8.70
CA PHE A 56 -6.99 -3.08 -8.46
C PHE A 56 -8.37 -3.49 -8.97
N VAL A 57 -8.45 -4.15 -10.13
CA VAL A 57 -9.71 -4.70 -10.64
C VAL A 57 -10.25 -5.77 -9.68
N ALA A 58 -9.38 -6.69 -9.23
CA ALA A 58 -9.76 -7.68 -8.23
C ALA A 58 -10.25 -7.02 -6.93
N TYR A 59 -9.53 -6.03 -6.41
CA TYR A 59 -9.94 -5.23 -5.25
C TYR A 59 -11.31 -4.58 -5.46
N ALA A 60 -11.55 -3.95 -6.61
CA ALA A 60 -12.82 -3.27 -6.91
C ALA A 60 -14.00 -4.24 -6.97
N ILE A 61 -13.81 -5.43 -7.57
CA ILE A 61 -14.83 -6.49 -7.59
C ILE A 61 -15.14 -6.96 -6.16
N TYR A 62 -14.11 -7.27 -5.36
CA TYR A 62 -14.29 -7.71 -3.97
C TYR A 62 -14.94 -6.62 -3.09
N ARG A 63 -14.58 -5.35 -3.29
CA ARG A 63 -15.17 -4.21 -2.58
C ARG A 63 -16.67 -4.07 -2.87
N ASN A 64 -17.10 -4.35 -4.10
CA ASN A 64 -18.51 -4.30 -4.47
C ASN A 64 -19.30 -5.53 -3.97
N LEU A 65 -18.67 -6.71 -3.93
CA LEU A 65 -19.32 -7.94 -3.49
C LEU A 65 -19.48 -8.03 -1.96
N HIS A 66 -18.60 -7.40 -1.19
CA HIS A 66 -18.57 -7.49 0.28
C HIS A 66 -18.46 -6.13 0.98
N PRO A 67 -19.42 -5.21 0.79
CA PRO A 67 -19.34 -3.87 1.37
C PRO A 67 -19.28 -3.87 2.91
N GLU A 68 -19.96 -4.81 3.59
CA GLU A 68 -19.98 -4.87 5.06
C GLU A 68 -18.61 -5.13 5.72
N ILE A 69 -17.81 -6.06 5.17
CA ILE A 69 -16.46 -6.40 5.69
C ILE A 69 -15.53 -5.20 5.59
N PHE A 70 -15.79 -4.39 4.58
CA PHE A 70 -14.99 -3.26 4.14
C PHE A 70 -15.35 -1.97 4.88
N GLU A 71 -16.48 -1.92 5.57
CA GLU A 71 -16.84 -0.89 6.55
C GLU A 71 -16.13 -1.16 7.89
N TYR A 72 -16.14 -2.42 8.33
CA TYR A 72 -15.46 -2.86 9.55
C TYR A 72 -13.91 -2.76 9.45
N GLY A 73 -13.35 -3.06 8.27
CA GLY A 73 -11.91 -3.06 8.03
C GLY A 73 -11.23 -1.69 8.11
N HIS A 74 -11.97 -0.58 7.93
CA HIS A 74 -11.39 0.77 7.98
C HIS A 74 -10.97 1.18 9.40
N HIS A 75 -11.57 0.59 10.43
CA HIS A 75 -11.23 0.85 11.83
C HIS A 75 -9.83 0.32 12.21
N PHE A 76 -9.32 -0.70 11.51
CA PHE A 76 -8.00 -1.29 11.76
C PHE A 76 -6.84 -0.60 11.02
N LEU A 77 -7.14 0.48 10.29
CA LEU A 77 -6.16 1.24 9.52
C LEU A 77 -5.77 2.52 10.28
N ASP A 78 -4.49 2.65 10.68
CA ASP A 78 -3.98 3.90 11.25
C ASP A 78 -3.60 4.89 10.13
N PRO A 79 -4.38 5.97 9.92
CA PRO A 79 -4.11 6.93 8.86
C PRO A 79 -2.83 7.75 9.11
N LYS A 80 -2.39 7.91 10.36
CA LYS A 80 -1.17 8.66 10.68
C LYS A 80 0.07 7.87 10.27
N LEU A 81 0.12 6.58 10.57
CA LEU A 81 1.21 5.70 10.12
C LEU A 81 1.24 5.59 8.58
N GLY A 82 0.07 5.49 7.93
CA GLY A 82 -0.03 5.53 6.48
C GLY A 82 0.48 6.85 5.87
N GLY A 83 0.13 7.99 6.48
CA GLY A 83 0.56 9.32 6.06
C GLY A 83 2.06 9.55 6.17
N ILE A 84 2.66 9.18 7.30
CA ILE A 84 4.12 9.26 7.50
C ILE A 84 4.85 8.43 6.44
N ASN A 85 4.36 7.22 6.19
CA ASN A 85 5.00 6.33 5.23
C ASN A 85 4.92 6.86 3.79
N THR A 86 3.79 7.47 3.45
CA THR A 86 3.61 8.16 2.17
C THR A 86 4.58 9.34 2.03
N ALA A 87 4.77 10.14 3.08
CA ALA A 87 5.73 11.24 3.08
C ALA A 87 7.17 10.74 2.87
N VAL A 88 7.56 9.63 3.53
CA VAL A 88 8.87 8.99 3.34
C VAL A 88 9.06 8.52 1.90
N LEU A 89 8.05 7.90 1.29
CA LEU A 89 8.11 7.45 -0.10
C LEU A 89 8.22 8.61 -1.09
N ILE A 90 7.46 9.69 -0.87
CA ILE A 90 7.53 10.89 -1.72
C ILE A 90 8.93 11.50 -1.63
N LEU A 91 9.47 11.67 -0.43
CA LEU A 91 10.84 12.17 -0.23
C LEU A 91 11.88 11.26 -0.89
N SER A 92 11.71 9.94 -0.80
CA SER A 92 12.61 8.97 -1.45
C SER A 92 12.55 9.03 -2.98
N SER A 93 11.36 9.23 -3.56
CA SER A 93 11.25 9.43 -5.02
C SER A 93 11.88 10.76 -5.47
N PHE A 94 11.75 11.82 -4.66
CA PHE A 94 12.43 13.10 -4.90
C PHE A 94 13.96 12.95 -4.83
N THR A 95 14.51 12.25 -3.85
CA THR A 95 15.97 12.02 -3.76
C THR A 95 16.48 11.23 -4.96
N MET A 96 15.72 10.26 -5.47
CA MET A 96 16.07 9.54 -6.69
C MET A 96 16.07 10.45 -7.94
N ALA A 97 15.06 11.31 -8.09
CA ALA A 97 15.02 12.28 -9.19
C ALA A 97 16.20 13.27 -9.13
N ALA A 98 16.55 13.75 -7.93
CA ALA A 98 17.72 14.59 -7.71
C ALA A 98 19.04 13.85 -8.04
N ALA A 99 19.13 12.55 -7.73
CA ALA A 99 20.27 11.71 -8.08
C ALA A 99 20.51 11.69 -9.61
N VAL A 100 19.45 11.52 -10.41
CA VAL A 100 19.55 11.54 -11.88
C VAL A 100 20.10 12.88 -12.38
N ARG A 101 19.65 13.99 -11.80
CA ARG A 101 20.19 15.32 -12.14
C ARG A 101 21.68 15.44 -11.78
N PHE A 102 22.09 14.98 -10.59
CA PHE A 102 23.49 15.01 -10.20
C PHE A 102 24.37 14.09 -11.07
N ALA A 103 23.82 12.98 -11.57
CA ALA A 103 24.49 12.13 -12.55
C ALA A 103 24.74 12.89 -13.88
N GLN A 104 23.73 13.63 -14.37
CA GLN A 104 23.85 14.45 -15.57
C GLN A 104 24.85 15.61 -15.40
N GLU A 105 24.93 16.20 -14.20
CA GLU A 105 25.89 17.26 -13.86
C GLU A 105 27.30 16.73 -13.50
N GLY A 106 27.53 15.41 -13.53
CA GLY A 106 28.82 14.80 -13.18
C GLY A 106 29.19 14.85 -11.69
N LYS A 107 28.26 15.22 -10.81
CA LYS A 107 28.47 15.39 -9.36
C LYS A 107 28.36 14.04 -8.63
N GLN A 108 29.37 13.20 -8.79
CA GLN A 108 29.42 11.82 -8.26
C GLN A 108 29.19 11.71 -6.74
N GLY A 109 29.70 12.66 -5.95
CA GLY A 109 29.50 12.65 -4.49
C GLY A 109 28.03 12.83 -4.09
N MET A 110 27.34 13.80 -4.71
CA MET A 110 25.92 14.06 -4.44
C MET A 110 25.01 12.97 -5.00
N LEU A 111 25.35 12.41 -6.18
CA LEU A 111 24.69 11.23 -6.73
C LEU A 111 24.68 10.05 -5.73
N LYS A 112 25.85 9.70 -5.19
CA LYS A 112 25.98 8.60 -4.22
C LYS A 112 25.20 8.88 -2.95
N LEU A 113 25.27 10.11 -2.43
CA LEU A 113 24.51 10.50 -1.24
C LEU A 113 23.01 10.36 -1.47
N CYS A 114 22.48 10.86 -2.59
CA CYS A 114 21.06 10.75 -2.92
C CYS A 114 20.61 9.29 -3.06
N LEU A 115 21.41 8.42 -3.68
CA LEU A 115 21.11 6.98 -3.77
C LEU A 115 21.06 6.30 -2.39
N VAL A 116 22.00 6.63 -1.50
CA VAL A 116 22.00 6.10 -0.12
C VAL A 116 20.75 6.57 0.63
N LEU A 117 20.38 7.85 0.51
CA LEU A 117 19.17 8.38 1.15
C LEU A 117 17.90 7.68 0.65
N THR A 118 17.79 7.46 -0.67
CA THR A 118 16.68 6.70 -1.27
C THR A 118 16.60 5.29 -0.69
N LEU A 119 17.74 4.59 -0.58
CA LEU A 119 17.79 3.24 -0.02
C LEU A 119 17.41 3.22 1.47
N CYS A 120 17.92 4.16 2.27
CA CYS A 120 17.56 4.30 3.68
C CYS A 120 16.06 4.57 3.85
N GLY A 121 15.46 5.41 3.00
CA GLY A 121 14.02 5.66 2.99
C GLY A 121 13.21 4.39 2.68
N ALA A 122 13.65 3.60 1.69
CA ALA A 122 13.02 2.33 1.35
C ALA A 122 13.14 1.29 2.49
N CYS A 123 14.31 1.17 3.12
CA CYS A 123 14.50 0.29 4.28
C CYS A 123 13.66 0.74 5.48
N GLY A 124 13.56 2.05 5.74
CA GLY A 124 12.70 2.62 6.77
C GLY A 124 11.22 2.29 6.55
N PHE A 125 10.73 2.47 5.31
CA PHE A 125 9.38 2.04 4.89
C PHE A 125 9.14 0.55 5.21
N LEU A 126 10.10 -0.30 4.82
CA LEU A 126 9.97 -1.75 4.97
C LEU A 126 10.00 -2.18 6.44
N GLY A 127 10.84 -1.53 7.26
CA GLY A 127 10.93 -1.77 8.70
C GLY A 127 9.64 -1.39 9.44
N ILE A 128 9.06 -0.22 9.14
CA ILE A 128 7.77 0.20 9.71
C ILE A 128 6.68 -0.82 9.36
N LYS A 129 6.62 -1.22 8.08
CA LYS A 129 5.65 -2.22 7.63
C LYS A 129 5.86 -3.58 8.29
N TYR A 130 7.11 -4.02 8.44
CA TYR A 130 7.44 -5.28 9.11
C TYR A 130 6.98 -5.30 10.57
N ILE A 131 7.24 -4.22 11.33
CA ILE A 131 6.81 -4.11 12.73
C ILE A 131 5.29 -4.08 12.84
N GLU A 132 4.62 -3.27 12.01
CA GLU A 132 3.16 -3.15 11.99
C GLU A 132 2.48 -4.49 11.69
N TYR A 133 2.98 -5.21 10.68
CA TYR A 133 2.47 -6.55 10.35
C TYR A 133 2.80 -7.57 11.45
N SER A 134 4.00 -7.56 12.02
CA SER A 134 4.39 -8.53 13.05
C SER A 134 3.60 -8.36 14.34
N HIS A 135 3.29 -7.13 14.75
CA HIS A 135 2.36 -6.88 15.86
C HIS A 135 0.93 -7.36 15.51
N LYS A 136 0.46 -7.16 14.28
CA LYS A 136 -0.84 -7.68 13.80
C LYS A 136 -0.87 -9.22 13.70
N MET A 137 0.28 -9.88 13.51
CA MET A 137 0.41 -11.35 13.49
C MET A 137 0.24 -11.99 14.88
N VAL A 138 0.56 -11.26 15.96
CA VAL A 138 0.40 -11.74 17.34
C VAL A 138 -1.07 -11.67 17.81
N HIS A 139 -1.92 -10.91 17.10
CA HIS A 139 -3.34 -10.66 17.44
C HIS A 139 -4.36 -11.40 16.56
N GLY A 140 -3.99 -12.54 15.95
CA GLY A 140 -4.97 -13.52 15.44
C GLY A 140 -5.67 -13.20 14.11
N ILE A 141 -5.27 -12.14 13.39
CA ILE A 141 -5.87 -11.74 12.11
C ILE A 141 -5.21 -12.50 10.94
N PHE A 142 -5.41 -13.82 10.86
CA PHE A 142 -4.95 -14.61 9.72
C PHE A 142 -5.87 -14.44 8.50
N PRO A 143 -5.34 -14.35 7.27
CA PRO A 143 -6.14 -14.57 6.08
C PRO A 143 -6.51 -16.06 5.97
N GLY A 144 -7.82 -16.34 5.96
CA GLY A 144 -8.36 -17.69 5.83
C GLY A 144 -8.66 -18.37 7.17
N LYS A 145 -8.38 -19.68 7.26
CA LYS A 145 -8.97 -20.60 8.24
C LYS A 145 -8.57 -20.41 9.72
N TYR A 146 -7.78 -19.38 10.05
CA TYR A 146 -7.25 -19.10 11.39
C TYR A 146 -7.64 -17.71 11.92
N TYR A 147 -8.64 -17.08 11.32
CA TYR A 147 -9.25 -15.86 11.86
C TYR A 147 -9.94 -16.18 13.19
N ASN A 148 -9.35 -15.74 14.31
CA ASN A 148 -9.92 -15.89 15.63
C ASN A 148 -9.64 -14.61 16.44
N PRO A 149 -10.48 -13.57 16.29
CA PRO A 149 -10.33 -12.35 17.07
C PRO A 149 -10.63 -12.65 18.54
N ASP A 150 -9.72 -12.30 19.45
CA ASP A 150 -9.97 -12.38 20.89
C ASP A 150 -11.17 -11.48 21.26
N GLU A 151 -12.20 -12.05 21.88
CA GLU A 151 -13.48 -11.38 22.22
C GLU A 151 -13.29 -10.11 23.08
N HIS A 152 -12.18 -9.99 23.81
CA HIS A 152 -11.88 -8.85 24.68
C HIS A 152 -11.63 -7.53 23.95
N ILE A 153 -11.34 -7.55 22.65
CA ILE A 153 -11.12 -6.32 21.85
C ILE A 153 -12.45 -5.67 21.45
N LEU A 154 -13.53 -6.46 21.33
CA LEU A 154 -14.84 -5.91 21.02
C LEU A 154 -15.36 -5.03 22.16
N GLU A 155 -15.12 -5.41 23.42
CA GLU A 155 -15.58 -4.65 24.58
C GLU A 155 -14.72 -3.41 24.89
N GLU A 156 -13.39 -3.51 24.86
CA GLU A 156 -12.50 -2.39 25.19
C GLU A 156 -12.55 -1.27 24.13
N GLU A 157 -12.76 -1.64 22.86
CA GLU A 157 -12.86 -0.68 21.75
C GLU A 157 -14.28 -0.11 21.56
N LEU A 158 -15.34 -0.89 21.86
CA LEU A 158 -16.71 -0.34 22.01
C LEU A 158 -16.83 0.62 23.20
N LEU A 159 -16.19 0.30 24.34
CA LEU A 159 -16.12 1.20 25.50
C LEU A 159 -15.27 2.45 25.21
N GLY A 160 -14.19 2.33 24.43
CA GLY A 160 -13.39 3.46 23.97
C GLY A 160 -14.13 4.40 22.99
N ALA A 161 -14.97 3.85 22.11
CA ALA A 161 -15.78 4.61 21.16
C ALA A 161 -16.97 5.33 21.82
N HIS A 162 -17.51 4.80 22.93
CA HIS A 162 -18.56 5.46 23.72
C HIS A 162 -18.03 6.59 24.65
N GLY A 163 -16.71 6.75 24.80
CA GLY A 163 -16.09 7.76 25.67
C GLY A 163 -16.16 9.21 25.20
N HIS A 164 -16.73 9.50 24.02
CA HIS A 164 -16.80 10.86 23.48
C HIS A 164 -18.23 11.31 23.07
N GLY A 165 -19.25 10.71 23.70
CA GLY A 165 -20.64 11.13 23.61
C GLY A 165 -21.19 11.48 24.98
N THR A 166 -20.95 12.72 25.41
CA THR A 166 -21.80 13.52 26.31
C THR A 166 -22.35 12.82 27.56
N VAL A 167 -21.74 13.15 28.70
CA VAL A 167 -22.43 13.19 30.00
C VAL A 167 -23.66 14.09 29.87
N ALA A 168 -24.84 13.50 29.92
CA ALA A 168 -26.05 14.19 30.34
C ALA A 168 -26.73 13.30 31.40
N GLU A 169 -26.54 13.71 32.65
CA GLU A 169 -27.27 13.23 33.81
C GLU A 169 -28.78 13.14 33.53
N HIS A 170 -29.40 12.02 33.93
CA HIS A 170 -30.63 12.08 34.71
C HIS A 170 -30.82 10.81 35.53
N GLY A 171 -30.02 10.67 36.58
CA GLY A 171 -30.36 9.84 37.73
C GLY A 171 -30.76 10.76 38.86
N HIS A 172 -32.06 10.96 39.07
CA HIS A 172 -32.55 11.39 40.37
C HIS A 172 -33.57 10.39 40.86
N ASP A 173 -33.12 9.64 41.85
CA ASP A 173 -33.86 8.65 42.58
C ASP A 173 -34.88 9.37 43.46
N HIS A 174 -36.15 9.01 43.35
CA HIS A 174 -37.08 9.13 44.48
C HIS A 174 -38.02 7.93 44.47
N ALA A 175 -37.62 6.92 45.25
CA ALA A 175 -38.56 6.00 45.86
C ALA A 175 -39.33 6.73 46.98
N SER A 176 -40.65 6.58 46.98
CA SER A 176 -41.55 6.44 48.15
C SER A 176 -42.88 7.16 47.93
N SER A 177 -43.95 6.37 47.75
CA SER A 177 -45.23 6.57 48.43
C SER A 177 -46.16 5.42 48.08
N SER A 178 -46.50 4.63 49.11
CA SER A 178 -47.88 4.27 49.50
C SER A 178 -48.86 4.05 48.34
N GLY A 179 -49.34 2.84 48.07
CA GLY A 179 -50.13 2.04 48.99
C GLY A 179 -51.59 2.14 48.52
N GLU A 180 -52.06 1.15 47.77
CA GLU A 180 -53.49 1.01 47.52
C GLU A 180 -53.87 -0.47 47.57
N GLU A 181 -54.84 -0.72 48.44
CA GLU A 181 -55.18 -1.98 49.05
C GLU A 181 -56.02 -2.85 48.12
N THR A 182 -55.67 -4.13 48.08
CA THR A 182 -56.60 -5.20 47.76
C THR A 182 -57.58 -5.34 48.93
N HIS A 183 -58.86 -5.06 48.74
CA HIS A 183 -59.92 -5.55 49.62
C HIS A 183 -60.90 -6.40 48.81
N GLY A 184 -60.87 -7.70 49.09
CA GLY A 184 -61.97 -8.58 48.73
C GLY A 184 -63.13 -8.34 49.69
N GLU A 185 -64.32 -8.12 49.14
CA GLU A 185 -65.56 -8.22 49.90
C GLU A 185 -66.28 -9.47 49.38
N GLY A 186 -66.41 -10.47 50.25
CA GLY A 186 -67.25 -11.63 50.03
C GLY A 186 -68.64 -11.44 50.62
N ALA A 187 -69.55 -12.26 50.11
CA ALA A 187 -70.83 -12.68 50.67
C ALA A 187 -72.07 -11.82 50.41
N HIS A 188 -73.07 -12.52 49.84
CA HIS A 188 -74.53 -12.33 49.78
C HIS A 188 -74.94 -12.70 48.33
N GLU A 189 -75.78 -13.69 48.02
CA GLU A 189 -76.65 -14.52 48.83
C GLU A 189 -77.14 -15.70 47.97
N GLU A 190 -77.63 -16.72 48.65
CA GLU A 190 -78.05 -18.04 48.18
C GLU A 190 -79.49 -18.02 47.60
N SER A 191 -79.84 -19.07 46.84
CA SER A 191 -81.20 -19.46 46.38
C SER A 191 -81.82 -18.61 45.25
N THR A 192 -82.31 -19.17 44.14
CA THR A 192 -83.49 -20.05 44.12
C THR A 192 -83.57 -20.80 42.77
N GLN A 193 -83.98 -22.07 42.83
CA GLN A 193 -84.51 -22.87 41.72
C GLN A 193 -85.78 -22.25 41.14
N SER A 194 -85.94 -22.25 39.81
CA SER A 194 -86.99 -22.98 39.07
C SER A 194 -86.87 -22.76 37.57
#